data_AF-A0A8J5MLB1-F1
#
_entry.id   AF-A0A8J5MLB1-F1
#
_cell.length_a   1.000
_cell.length_b   1.000
_cell.length_c   1.000
_cell.angle_alpha   90.00
_cell.angle_beta   90.00
_cell.angle_gamma   90.00
#
_symmetry.space_group_name_H-M   'P 1'
#
loop_
_entity.id
_entity.type
_entity.pdbx_description
1 polymer ?
#
loop_
_entity_poly.entity_id
_entity_poly.type
_entity_poly.pdbx_seq_one_letter_code
_entity_poly.pdbx_strand_id
1 'polypeptide(L)' 'MTEWFMCLFSRTLPWSSVLRVWDMFFCEGVKVLFRVGLVILKYGLRPQVLKRCPGMYETLQALRNIDHGVMAEGFLLFQV' A
#
# COMPACT_ATOMS: atom_id res chain seq x y z
N MET A 1 -6.22 -11.99 -5.38
CA MET A 1 -5.28 -12.03 -4.25
C MET A 1 -4.39 -10.79 -4.37
N THR A 2 -3.98 -10.15 -3.28
CA THR A 2 -3.24 -8.88 -3.36
C THR A 2 -1.74 -9.12 -3.51
N GLU A 3 -1.17 -8.80 -4.67
CA GLU A 3 0.19 -9.20 -5.07
C GLU A 3 1.25 -8.13 -4.77
N TRP A 4 1.09 -7.41 -3.67
CA TRP A 4 1.94 -6.27 -3.29
C TRP A 4 3.43 -6.61 -3.29
N PHE A 5 3.82 -7.66 -2.57
CA PHE A 5 5.24 -8.01 -2.42
C PHE A 5 5.80 -8.73 -3.65
N MET A 6 5.02 -9.63 -4.28
CA MET A 6 5.47 -10.36 -5.47
C MET A 6 5.69 -9.43 -6.66
N CYS A 7 4.84 -8.42 -6.83
CA CYS A 7 4.95 -7.46 -7.93
C CYS A 7 5.65 -6.15 -7.52
N LEU A 8 6.28 -6.08 -6.34
CA LEU A 8 6.92 -4.87 -5.81
C LEU A 8 6.04 -3.62 -5.95
N PHE A 9 4.76 -3.76 -5.63
CA PHE A 9 3.70 -2.75 -5.73
C PHE A 9 3.38 -2.21 -7.14
N SER A 10 4.03 -2.70 -8.21
CA SER A 10 3.86 -2.21 -9.59
C SER A 10 2.43 -2.33 -10.14
N ARG A 11 1.63 -3.28 -9.63
CA ARG A 11 0.22 -3.48 -10.04
C ARG A 11 -0.79 -2.76 -9.15
N THR A 12 -0.34 -2.11 -8.07
CA THR A 12 -1.21 -1.46 -7.09
C THR A 12 -0.99 0.04 -7.04
N LEU A 13 0.26 0.49 -7.03
CA LEU A 13 0.59 1.90 -6.92
C LEU A 13 0.67 2.56 -8.31
N PRO A 14 0.37 3.87 -8.42
CA PRO A 14 0.70 4.66 -9.59
C PRO A 14 2.19 4.58 -9.92
N TRP A 15 2.53 4.64 -11.22
CA TRP A 15 3.91 4.46 -11.69
C TRP A 15 4.93 5.39 -11.01
N SER A 16 4.56 6.66 -10.78
CA SER A 16 5.41 7.62 -10.07
C SER A 16 5.76 7.16 -8.65
N SER A 17 4.78 6.65 -7.91
CA SER A 17 4.96 6.11 -6.56
C SER A 17 5.79 4.82 -6.58
N VAL A 18 5.60 3.96 -7.59
CA VAL A 18 6.37 2.72 -7.76
C VAL A 18 7.86 3.03 -7.90
N LEU A 19 8.24 3.97 -8.77
CA LEU A 19 9.63 4.36 -8.98
C LEU A 19 10.30 4.81 -7.68
N ARG A 20 9.61 5.63 -6.86
CA ARG A 20 10.16 6.08 -5.58
C ARG A 20 10.31 4.97 -4.55
N VAL A 21 9.32 4.08 -4.45
CA VAL A 21 9.41 2.91 -3.58
C VAL A 21 10.58 2.02 -4.02
N TRP A 22 10.82 1.92 -5.33
CA TRP A 22 11.95 1.17 -5.88
C TRP A 22 13.29 1.84 -5.58
N ASP A 23 13.43 3.16 -5.73
CA ASP A 23 14.64 3.90 -5.35
C ASP A 23 15.01 3.61 -3.88
N MET A 24 14.04 3.75 -2.98
CA MET A 24 14.21 3.43 -1.55
C MET A 24 14.54 1.95 -1.33
N PHE A 25 13.86 1.04 -2.03
CA PHE A 25 14.12 -0.39 -1.93
C PHE A 25 15.54 -0.76 -2.37
N PHE A 26 16.07 -0.15 -3.43
CA PHE A 26 17.45 -0.40 -3.87
C PHE A 26 18.49 0.22 -2.93
N CYS A 27 18.16 1.31 -2.22
CA CYS A 27 19.07 1.94 -1.25
C CYS A 27 19.03 1.32 0.16
N GLU A 28 17.84 1.11 0.74
CA GLU A 28 17.66 0.62 2.12
C GLU A 28 17.38 -0.89 2.21
N GLY A 29 16.97 -1.51 1.09
CA GLY A 29 16.62 -2.92 1.00
C GLY A 29 15.15 -3.24 1.28
N VAL A 30 14.87 -4.53 1.47
CA VAL A 30 13.50 -5.11 1.54
C VAL A 30 12.59 -4.53 2.62
N LYS A 31 13.15 -3.94 3.68
CA LYS A 31 12.38 -3.33 4.79
C LYS A 31 11.40 -2.26 4.30
N VAL A 32 11.75 -1.54 3.23
CA VAL A 32 10.92 -0.52 2.60
C VAL A 32 9.60 -1.10 2.12
N LEU A 33 9.61 -2.28 1.50
CA LEU A 33 8.40 -2.91 0.98
C LEU A 33 7.41 -3.22 2.11
N PHE A 34 7.90 -3.66 3.26
CA PHE A 34 7.08 -3.91 4.44
C PHE A 34 6.52 -2.61 5.03
N ARG A 35 7.32 -1.53 5.10
CA ARG A 35 6.85 -0.21 5.55
C ARG A 35 5.72 0.30 4.66
N VAL A 36 5.90 0.24 3.34
CA VAL A 36 4.88 0.64 2.36
C VAL A 36 3.61 -0.20 2.52
N GLY A 37 3.74 -1.52 2.66
CA GLY A 37 2.60 -2.40 2.92
C GLY A 37 1.84 -2.05 4.21
N LEU A 38 2.55 -1.72 5.29
CA LEU A 38 1.95 -1.29 6.55
C LEU A 38 1.25 0.07 6.43
N VAL A 39 1.82 1.02 5.69
CA VAL A 39 1.19 2.32 5.41
C VAL A 39 -0.12 2.10 4.65
N ILE A 40 -0.09 1.28 3.59
CA ILE A 40 -1.28 0.94 2.81
C ILE A 40 -2.35 0.27 3.68
N LEU A 41 -1.98 -0.66 4.57
CA LEU A 41 -2.91 -1.27 5.52
C LEU A 41 -3.49 -0.25 6.51
N LYS A 42 -2.64 0.60 7.11
CA LYS A 42 -3.04 1.60 8.10
C LYS A 42 -4.07 2.59 7.55
N TYR A 43 -3.88 3.03 6.31
CA TYR A 43 -4.75 4.04 5.69
C TYR A 43 -5.87 3.44 4.82
N GLY A 44 -5.71 2.21 4.33
CA GLY A 44 -6.74 1.46 3.62
C GLY A 44 -7.77 0.82 4.56
N LEU A 45 -7.35 0.34 5.72
CA LEU A 45 -8.21 -0.27 6.75
C LEU A 45 -8.41 0.65 7.95
N ARG A 46 -8.81 1.89 7.68
CA ARG A 46 -9.20 2.84 8.73
C ARG A 46 -10.32 2.24 9.60
N PRO A 47 -10.44 2.61 10.88
CA PRO A 47 -11.46 2.04 11.78
C PRO A 47 -12.90 2.10 11.25
N GLN A 48 -13.20 3.12 10.43
CA GLN A 48 -14.50 3.28 9.76
C GLN A 48 -14.75 2.22 8.67
N VAL A 49 -13.70 1.85 7.93
CA VAL A 49 -13.73 0.79 6.92
C VAL A 49 -13.77 -0.58 7.61
N LEU A 50 -12.96 -0.77 8.65
CA LEU A 50 -12.90 -2.03 9.40
C LEU A 50 -14.26 -2.41 9.99
N LYS A 51 -15.02 -1.44 10.51
CA LYS A 51 -16.39 -1.65 11.01
C LYS A 51 -17.37 -2.16 9.94
N ARG A 52 -17.09 -1.93 8.65
CA ARG A 52 -17.90 -2.38 7.51
C ARG A 52 -17.40 -3.71 6.91
N CYS A 53 -16.28 -4.24 7.40
CA CYS A 53 -15.64 -5.44 6.86
C CYS A 53 -15.65 -6.57 7.92
N PRO A 54 -16.75 -7.30 8.10
CA PRO A 54 -16.85 -8.36 9.10
C PRO A 54 -16.02 -9.61 8.74
N GLY A 55 -15.69 -9.80 7.46
CA GLY A 55 -14.97 -10.96 6.96
C GLY A 55 -13.74 -10.61 6.09
N MET A 56 -13.05 -11.68 5.68
CA MET A 56 -11.85 -11.57 4.85
C MET A 56 -12.15 -11.06 3.44
N TYR A 57 -13.30 -11.42 2.87
CA TYR A 57 -13.69 -11.00 1.52
C TYR A 57 -13.87 -9.49 1.43
N GLU A 58 -14.62 -8.89 2.35
CA GLU A 58 -14.89 -7.45 2.40
C GLU A 58 -13.59 -6.68 2.67
N THR A 59 -12.74 -7.22 3.54
CA THR A 59 -11.41 -6.64 3.83
C THR A 59 -10.55 -6.62 2.59
N LEU A 60 -10.47 -7.73 1.84
CA LEU A 60 -9.71 -7.81 0.60
C LEU A 60 -10.28 -6.89 -0.48
N GLN A 61 -11.60 -6.75 -0.55
CA GLN A 61 -12.25 -5.85 -1.50
C GLN A 61 -11.98 -4.37 -1.17
N ALA A 62 -11.98 -4.01 0.11
CA ALA A 62 -11.59 -2.67 0.57
C ALA A 62 -10.11 -2.38 0.25
N LEU A 63 -9.22 -3.34 0.49
CA LEU A 63 -7.79 -3.22 0.16
C LEU A 63 -7.51 -3.17 -1.34
N ARG A 64 -8.42 -3.67 -2.18
CA ARG A 64 -8.31 -3.55 -3.64
C ARG A 64 -8.69 -2.16 -4.14
N ASN A 65 -9.54 -1.46 -3.41
CA ASN A 65 -10.10 -0.15 -3.78
C ASN A 65 -9.67 0.93 -2.78
N ILE A 66 -8.36 1.01 -2.51
CA ILE A 66 -7.80 2.02 -1.59
C ILE A 66 -7.81 3.38 -2.29
N ASP A 67 -8.11 4.42 -1.51
CA ASP A 67 -8.08 5.81 -1.95
C ASP A 67 -6.75 6.17 -2.65
N HIS A 68 -6.83 6.69 -3.87
CA HIS A 68 -5.67 7.06 -4.67
C HIS A 68 -4.78 8.12 -4.01
N GLY A 69 -5.32 8.94 -3.10
CA GLY A 69 -4.53 9.92 -2.34
C GLY A 69 -3.52 9.26 -1.39
N VAL A 70 -3.85 8.09 -0.83
CA VAL A 70 -2.93 7.30 0.01
C VAL A 70 -1.82 6.67 -0.82
N MET A 71 -2.11 6.36 -2.09
CA MET A 71 -1.15 5.78 -3.02
C MET A 71 -0.24 6.82 -3.69
N ALA A 72 -0.46 8.11 -3.43
CA ALA A 72 0.34 9.17 -4.02
C ALA A 72 1.75 9.19 -3.46
N GLU A 73 2.71 9.46 -4.33
CA GLU A 73 4.14 9.49 -4.02
C GLU A 73 4.45 10.34 -2.79
N GLY A 74 4.00 11.59 -2.77
CA GLY A 74 4.31 12.53 -1.67
C GLY A 74 3.80 12.05 -0.31
N PHE A 75 2.70 11.29 -0.29
CA PHE A 75 2.16 10.73 0.94
C PHE A 75 2.96 9.52 1.43
N LEU A 76 3.30 8.61 0.52
CA LEU A 76 4.09 7.41 0.85
C LEU A 76 5.50 7.77 1.32
N LEU A 77 6.14 8.72 0.65
CA LEU A 77 7.47 9.22 1.03
C LEU A 77 7.51 9.84 2.42
N PHE A 78 6.43 10.48 2.86
CA PHE A 78 6.37 11.11 4.19
C PHE A 78 6.19 10.11 5.34
N GLN A 79 5.90 8.84 5.04
CA GLN A 79 5.53 7.82 6.03
C GLN A 79 6.53 6.65 6.10
N VAL A 80 7.48 6.55 5.16
CA VAL A 80 8.48 5.46 5.03
C VAL A 80 9.83 5.90 5.55
#